data_AF-A0A943YMZ8-F1
#
_entry.id   AF-A0A943YMZ8-F1
#
_cell.length_a   1.000
_cell.length_b   1.000
_cell.length_c   1.000
_cell.angle_alpha   90.00
_cell.angle_beta   90.00
_cell.angle_gamma   90.00
#
_symmetry.space_group_name_H-M   'P 1'
#
loop_
_entity.id
_entity.type
_entity.pdbx_description
1 polymer ?
#
loop_
_entity_poly.entity_id
_entity_poly.type
_entity_poly.pdbx_seq_one_letter_code
_entity_poly.pdbx_strand_id
1 'polypeptide(L)'
;MKQTSRREFLKLAGKGMLGAAALSTVPAMLPALAEGAEAPAWPWAYKKMDKEAVLKHGYECFYSHGGCCAGAVAAIVELLADEYGYPYNQLNARMFADGAGGYGAGTLCGSLGGACAVFGLFCEAKEARELRDQLYAWYKEHAFPTYQPEMESVTTVSGAIECAVSVGNYMKATGYEMSDPGRLARCAAVTGETAAKAVELLNIHFGFEEAPAEEPKEEVALGDNEYIGTGVSDIGGDVKVKVTMDGDKIAKIDVLSHNETSGISDPAFEQIPAAIIEAQSADVDVVAGATKTSEALIAAVKDALSQVK
;
A
#
# COMPACT_ATOMS: atom_id res chain seq x y z
N MET A 1 3.39 -19.90 -49.24
CA MET A 1 4.56 -20.03 -48.34
C MET A 1 4.05 -20.14 -46.91
N LYS A 2 4.22 -21.29 -46.26
CA LYS A 2 3.84 -21.49 -44.84
C LYS A 2 4.93 -20.87 -43.97
N GLN A 3 4.56 -19.94 -43.08
CA GLN A 3 5.45 -19.36 -42.09
C GLN A 3 5.88 -20.44 -41.08
N THR A 4 7.15 -20.77 -41.06
CA THR A 4 7.74 -21.63 -40.04
C THR A 4 7.88 -20.83 -38.75
N SER A 5 7.31 -21.33 -37.65
CA SER A 5 7.39 -20.65 -36.36
C SER A 5 8.80 -20.76 -35.74
N ARG A 6 9.20 -19.76 -34.94
CA ARG A 6 10.50 -19.66 -34.24
C ARG A 6 10.87 -20.91 -33.42
N ARG A 7 9.88 -21.74 -33.08
CA ARG A 7 10.04 -23.02 -32.37
C ARG A 7 10.72 -24.11 -33.20
N GLU A 8 10.57 -24.10 -34.52
CA GLU A 8 11.24 -25.09 -35.39
C GLU A 8 12.70 -24.73 -35.66
N PHE A 9 13.02 -23.44 -35.75
CA PHE A 9 14.40 -22.97 -35.92
C PHE A 9 15.30 -23.40 -34.76
N LEU A 10 14.79 -23.31 -33.53
CA LEU A 10 15.53 -23.73 -32.33
C LEU A 10 15.76 -25.25 -32.23
N LYS A 11 14.87 -26.06 -32.81
CA LYS A 11 15.05 -27.52 -32.85
C LYS A 11 16.11 -27.96 -33.85
N LEU A 12 16.33 -27.18 -34.92
CA LEU A 12 17.31 -27.47 -35.96
C LEU A 12 18.74 -27.14 -35.51
N ALA A 13 18.91 -26.07 -34.72
CA ALA A 13 20.21 -25.67 -34.17
C ALA A 13 20.76 -26.66 -33.13
N GLY A 14 19.90 -27.43 -32.46
CA GLY A 14 20.29 -28.33 -31.38
C GLY A 14 20.85 -29.71 -31.79
N LYS A 15 20.95 -30.04 -33.10
CA LYS A 15 21.30 -31.41 -33.55
C LYS A 15 22.40 -31.56 -34.63
N GLY A 16 23.19 -30.54 -34.93
CA GLY A 16 24.44 -30.69 -35.68
C GLY A 16 25.48 -29.74 -35.10
N MET A 17 26.71 -30.11 -34.75
CA MET A 17 27.60 -31.04 -35.44
C MET A 17 28.69 -31.49 -34.44
N LEU A 18 28.65 -32.75 -34.04
CA LEU A 18 29.82 -33.50 -33.55
C LEU A 18 30.54 -34.03 -34.80
N GLY A 19 31.78 -33.60 -35.06
CA GLY A 19 32.69 -34.34 -35.94
C GLY A 19 33.67 -33.53 -36.80
N ALA A 20 34.97 -33.82 -36.56
CA ALA A 20 36.14 -33.69 -37.44
C ALA A 20 36.89 -32.34 -37.54
N ALA A 21 37.94 -32.25 -36.71
CA ALA A 21 39.27 -31.68 -36.94
C ALA A 21 39.50 -30.70 -38.12
N ALA A 22 39.73 -29.44 -37.77
CA ALA A 22 40.70 -28.58 -38.45
C ALA A 22 41.47 -27.78 -37.39
N LEU A 23 42.76 -28.12 -37.22
CA LEU A 23 43.72 -27.35 -36.45
C LEU A 23 43.91 -25.97 -37.12
N SER A 24 43.25 -24.94 -36.60
CA SER A 24 43.70 -23.57 -36.75
C SER A 24 43.89 -22.98 -35.37
N THR A 25 45.09 -22.47 -35.12
CA THR A 25 45.53 -21.84 -33.88
C THR A 25 44.77 -20.53 -33.67
N VAL A 26 43.52 -20.61 -33.21
CA VAL A 26 42.86 -19.50 -32.55
C VAL A 26 43.29 -19.59 -31.09
N PRO A 27 43.91 -18.54 -30.50
CA PRO A 27 44.10 -18.52 -29.07
C PRO A 27 42.71 -18.68 -28.45
N ALA A 28 42.49 -19.78 -27.75
CA ALA A 28 41.33 -19.92 -26.90
C ALA A 28 41.47 -18.88 -25.79
N MET A 29 41.04 -17.65 -26.09
CA MET A 29 40.51 -16.76 -25.08
C MET A 29 39.29 -17.50 -24.56
N LEU A 30 39.49 -18.38 -23.57
CA LEU A 30 38.43 -18.67 -22.64
C LEU A 30 37.91 -17.29 -22.22
N PRO A 31 36.61 -16.99 -22.39
CA PRO A 31 36.06 -15.91 -21.62
C PRO A 31 36.40 -16.30 -20.19
N ALA A 32 37.17 -15.47 -19.49
CA ALA A 32 37.17 -15.52 -18.05
C ALA A 32 35.68 -15.48 -17.69
N LEU A 33 35.16 -16.61 -17.21
CA LEU A 33 33.86 -16.64 -16.57
C LEU A 33 34.02 -15.60 -15.48
N ALA A 34 33.42 -14.42 -15.69
CA ALA A 34 33.32 -13.44 -14.65
C ALA A 34 32.70 -14.21 -13.49
N GLU A 35 33.46 -14.42 -12.42
CA GLU A 35 32.93 -14.93 -11.17
C GLU A 35 31.83 -13.94 -10.80
N GLY A 36 30.57 -14.32 -11.09
CA GLY A 36 29.44 -13.51 -10.73
C GLY A 36 29.50 -13.31 -9.22
N ALA A 37 29.39 -12.06 -8.77
CA ALA A 37 29.30 -11.78 -7.34
C ALA A 37 28.21 -12.70 -6.75
N GLU A 38 28.53 -13.39 -5.66
CA GLU A 38 27.56 -14.25 -4.98
C GLU A 38 26.32 -13.44 -4.61
N ALA A 39 25.15 -14.08 -4.63
CA ALA A 39 23.91 -13.43 -4.22
C ALA A 39 24.06 -12.95 -2.77
N PRO A 40 23.59 -11.73 -2.44
CA PRO A 40 23.75 -11.21 -1.10
C PRO A 40 23.00 -12.07 -0.09
N ALA A 41 23.65 -12.34 1.04
CA ALA A 41 22.99 -12.98 2.17
C ALA A 41 21.80 -12.11 2.61
N TRP A 42 20.66 -12.75 2.80
CA TRP A 42 19.44 -12.13 3.29
C TRP A 42 19.27 -12.46 4.79
N PRO A 43 18.73 -11.54 5.63
CA PRO A 43 18.33 -10.17 5.30
C PRO A 43 19.51 -9.22 5.06
N TRP A 44 19.27 -8.16 4.29
CA TRP A 44 20.28 -7.12 4.06
C TRP A 44 20.47 -6.27 5.31
N ALA A 45 21.69 -5.77 5.52
CA ALA A 45 21.93 -4.83 6.61
C ALA A 45 21.23 -3.49 6.31
N TYR A 46 20.36 -3.04 7.20
CA TYR A 46 19.78 -1.70 7.08
C TYR A 46 20.80 -0.61 7.44
N LYS A 47 20.66 0.56 6.85
CA LYS A 47 21.46 1.77 7.13
C LYS A 47 20.51 2.91 7.44
N LYS A 48 20.88 3.78 8.38
CA LYS A 48 20.13 5.00 8.64
C LYS A 48 19.97 5.80 7.35
N MET A 49 18.76 6.28 7.08
CA MET A 49 18.48 7.09 5.90
C MET A 49 17.84 8.42 6.26
N ASP A 50 18.04 9.43 5.41
CA ASP A 50 17.39 10.73 5.52
C ASP A 50 15.99 10.69 4.89
N LYS A 51 14.97 10.92 5.73
CA LYS A 51 13.55 10.92 5.34
C LYS A 51 13.24 12.00 4.30
N GLU A 52 13.89 13.16 4.39
CA GLU A 52 13.65 14.29 3.47
C GLU A 52 14.23 14.00 2.08
N ALA A 53 15.40 13.36 2.02
CA ALA A 53 15.99 12.90 0.77
C ALA A 53 15.11 11.83 0.10
N VAL A 54 14.62 10.87 0.89
CA VAL A 54 13.72 9.80 0.41
C VAL A 54 12.40 10.37 -0.12
N LEU A 55 11.81 11.34 0.59
CA LEU A 55 10.61 12.04 0.17
C LEU A 55 10.76 12.65 -1.24
N LYS A 56 11.83 13.44 -1.43
CA LYS A 56 12.11 14.11 -2.71
C LYS A 56 12.40 13.10 -3.82
N HIS A 57 13.27 12.12 -3.55
CA HIS A 57 13.62 11.10 -4.53
C HIS A 57 12.40 10.27 -4.95
N GLY A 58 11.52 9.91 -4.01
CA GLY A 58 10.28 9.19 -4.31
C GLY A 58 9.29 9.97 -5.15
N TYR A 59 9.19 11.28 -4.95
CA TYR A 59 8.40 12.18 -5.80
C TYR A 59 8.90 12.14 -7.25
N GLU A 60 10.20 12.28 -7.46
CA GLU A 60 10.81 12.25 -8.79
C GLU A 60 10.69 10.86 -9.43
N CYS A 61 10.92 9.81 -8.63
CA CYS A 61 10.88 8.43 -9.10
C CYS A 61 9.50 7.98 -9.53
N PHE A 62 8.42 8.56 -9.00
CA PHE A 62 7.07 8.31 -9.52
C PHE A 62 7.01 8.54 -11.04
N TYR A 63 7.62 9.62 -11.53
CA TYR A 63 7.60 9.96 -12.95
C TYR A 63 8.60 9.15 -13.78
N SER A 64 9.78 8.86 -13.22
CA SER A 64 10.87 8.23 -13.97
C SER A 64 10.89 6.69 -13.94
N HIS A 65 10.22 6.07 -12.96
CA HIS A 65 10.25 4.62 -12.72
C HIS A 65 8.95 3.87 -13.04
N GLY A 66 7.97 4.55 -13.63
CA GLY A 66 6.72 3.92 -14.08
C GLY A 66 5.59 3.94 -13.04
N GLY A 67 5.63 4.88 -12.10
CA GLY A 67 4.55 5.14 -11.14
C GLY A 67 4.90 4.80 -9.70
N CYS A 68 3.86 4.74 -8.87
CA CYS A 68 3.98 4.80 -7.41
C CYS A 68 4.70 3.61 -6.76
N CYS A 69 4.50 2.38 -7.26
CA CYS A 69 5.11 1.20 -6.65
C CYS A 69 6.63 1.18 -6.87
N ALA A 70 7.08 1.26 -8.13
CA ALA A 70 8.50 1.41 -8.44
C ALA A 70 9.11 2.67 -7.84
N GLY A 71 8.37 3.79 -7.85
CA GLY A 71 8.84 5.04 -7.27
C GLY A 71 9.17 4.92 -5.78
N ALA A 72 8.31 4.26 -5.00
CA ALA A 72 8.54 4.06 -3.57
C ALA A 72 9.71 3.10 -3.28
N VAL A 73 9.91 2.07 -4.11
CA VAL A 73 11.09 1.19 -3.99
C VAL A 73 12.37 1.96 -4.33
N ALA A 74 12.38 2.63 -5.49
CA ALA A 74 13.52 3.41 -5.99
C ALA A 74 13.95 4.49 -4.99
N ALA A 75 12.98 5.20 -4.40
CA ALA A 75 13.19 6.21 -3.36
C ALA A 75 14.14 5.75 -2.25
N ILE A 76 14.12 4.45 -1.91
CA ILE A 76 14.87 3.88 -0.81
C ILE A 76 16.12 3.15 -1.33
N VAL A 77 15.94 2.20 -2.26
CA VAL A 77 17.04 1.31 -2.64
C VAL A 77 18.10 2.00 -3.49
N GLU A 78 17.74 3.02 -4.27
CA GLU A 78 18.71 3.77 -5.07
C GLU A 78 19.56 4.69 -4.21
N LEU A 79 18.99 5.36 -3.21
CA LEU A 79 19.78 6.17 -2.27
C LEU A 79 20.76 5.30 -1.47
N LEU A 80 20.34 4.10 -1.05
CA LEU A 80 21.24 3.13 -0.42
C LEU A 80 22.32 2.62 -1.39
N ALA A 81 21.97 2.41 -2.67
CA ALA A 81 22.91 1.99 -3.70
C ALA A 81 23.95 3.08 -4.00
N ASP A 82 23.54 4.33 -4.07
CA ASP A 82 24.41 5.47 -4.33
C ASP A 82 25.40 5.69 -3.17
N GLU A 83 24.97 5.51 -1.93
CA GLU A 83 25.81 5.72 -0.76
C GLU A 83 26.67 4.49 -0.39
N TYR A 84 26.11 3.28 -0.47
CA TYR A 84 26.73 2.06 0.07
C TYR A 84 27.03 0.98 -0.98
N GLY A 85 26.55 1.11 -2.22
CA GLY A 85 26.82 0.18 -3.30
C GLY A 85 26.15 -1.19 -3.10
N TYR A 86 26.94 -2.26 -3.08
CA TYR A 86 26.45 -3.61 -2.89
C TYR A 86 26.00 -3.83 -1.43
N PRO A 87 24.86 -4.51 -1.16
CA PRO A 87 24.01 -5.23 -2.11
C PRO A 87 22.87 -4.39 -2.72
N TYR A 88 22.69 -3.16 -2.28
CA TYR A 88 21.54 -2.32 -2.62
C TYR A 88 21.44 -2.03 -4.13
N ASN A 89 22.58 -1.91 -4.81
CA ASN A 89 22.66 -1.73 -6.26
C ASN A 89 22.29 -2.97 -7.09
N GLN A 90 21.93 -4.10 -6.47
CA GLN A 90 21.50 -5.31 -7.16
C GLN A 90 19.99 -5.36 -7.44
N LEU A 91 19.18 -4.55 -6.74
CA LEU A 91 17.74 -4.52 -6.96
C LEU A 91 17.36 -3.46 -8.00
N ASN A 92 16.82 -3.91 -9.12
CA ASN A 92 16.23 -2.99 -10.10
C ASN A 92 14.80 -2.62 -9.69
N ALA A 93 14.62 -1.40 -9.16
CA ALA A 93 13.32 -0.91 -8.70
C ALA A 93 12.24 -0.88 -9.80
N ARG A 94 12.61 -0.81 -11.09
CA ARG A 94 11.65 -0.85 -12.22
C ARG A 94 10.90 -2.16 -12.32
N MET A 95 11.39 -3.24 -11.67
CA MET A 95 10.63 -4.49 -11.53
C MET A 95 9.22 -4.26 -10.95
N PHE A 96 9.06 -3.22 -10.14
CA PHE A 96 7.80 -2.88 -9.48
C PHE A 96 6.92 -1.90 -10.27
N ALA A 97 7.27 -1.57 -11.53
CA ALA A 97 6.52 -0.59 -12.32
C ALA A 97 5.06 -1.04 -12.57
N ASP A 98 4.84 -2.35 -12.71
CA ASP A 98 3.50 -2.92 -12.91
C ASP A 98 2.59 -2.80 -11.66
N GLY A 99 3.14 -2.43 -10.50
CA GLY A 99 2.36 -2.16 -9.29
C GLY A 99 1.63 -0.81 -9.29
N ALA A 100 1.82 0.03 -10.31
CA ALA A 100 1.13 1.32 -10.41
C ALA A 100 -0.40 1.15 -10.46
N GLY A 101 -1.13 2.08 -9.83
CA GLY A 101 -2.60 2.03 -9.79
C GLY A 101 -3.17 0.81 -9.05
N GLY A 102 -2.41 0.24 -8.12
CA GLY A 102 -2.80 -1.00 -7.42
C GLY A 102 -2.88 -2.19 -8.37
N TYR A 103 -1.79 -2.41 -9.11
CA TYR A 103 -1.67 -3.41 -10.19
C TYR A 103 -2.73 -3.24 -11.29
N GLY A 104 -3.05 -1.98 -11.62
CA GLY A 104 -4.09 -1.63 -12.59
C GLY A 104 -5.53 -1.94 -12.15
N ALA A 105 -5.72 -2.56 -10.97
CA ALA A 105 -7.02 -2.98 -10.46
C ALA A 105 -7.54 -2.07 -9.32
N GLY A 106 -6.83 -0.99 -8.99
CA GLY A 106 -7.25 -0.07 -7.94
C GLY A 106 -7.15 -0.66 -6.52
N THR A 107 -6.43 -1.77 -6.35
CA THR A 107 -6.25 -2.50 -5.08
C THR A 107 -5.28 -1.78 -4.15
N LEU A 108 -4.36 -2.44 -3.45
CA LEU A 108 -3.38 -1.79 -2.56
C LEU A 108 -2.68 -0.62 -3.27
N CYS A 109 -2.59 0.54 -2.63
CA CYS A 109 -1.86 1.67 -3.18
C CYS A 109 -0.43 1.26 -3.56
N GLY A 110 -0.01 1.55 -4.79
CA GLY A 110 1.33 1.15 -5.25
C GLY A 110 2.44 1.66 -4.34
N SER A 111 2.35 2.88 -3.82
CA SER A 111 3.32 3.44 -2.86
C SER A 111 3.47 2.57 -1.61
N LEU A 112 2.34 2.05 -1.07
CA LEU A 112 2.35 1.10 0.04
C LEU A 112 2.97 -0.23 -0.37
N GLY A 113 2.59 -0.77 -1.54
CA GLY A 113 3.16 -2.01 -2.06
C GLY A 113 4.68 -1.96 -2.19
N GLY A 114 5.21 -0.87 -2.74
CA GLY A 114 6.65 -0.64 -2.87
C GLY A 114 7.35 -0.52 -1.52
N ALA A 115 6.83 0.32 -0.63
CA ALA A 115 7.37 0.47 0.73
C ALA A 115 7.36 -0.86 1.53
N CYS A 116 6.28 -1.64 1.43
CA CYS A 116 6.18 -2.94 2.11
C CYS A 116 7.17 -3.96 1.55
N ALA A 117 7.41 -3.95 0.24
CA ALA A 117 8.43 -4.80 -0.38
C ALA A 117 9.83 -4.50 0.18
N VAL A 118 10.13 -3.22 0.45
CA VAL A 118 11.41 -2.79 1.03
C VAL A 118 11.59 -3.29 2.46
N PHE A 119 10.54 -3.35 3.30
CA PHE A 119 10.65 -3.98 4.62
C PHE A 119 11.17 -5.42 4.53
N GLY A 120 10.72 -6.18 3.53
CA GLY A 120 11.18 -7.54 3.29
C GLY A 120 12.65 -7.68 2.88
N LEU A 121 13.35 -6.59 2.53
CA LEU A 121 14.79 -6.63 2.28
C LEU A 121 15.59 -6.68 3.60
N PHE A 122 15.06 -6.08 4.67
CA PHE A 122 15.80 -5.83 5.91
C PHE A 122 15.28 -6.62 7.11
N CYS A 123 14.01 -7.02 7.10
CA CYS A 123 13.32 -7.55 8.26
C CYS A 123 12.80 -8.98 8.01
N GLU A 124 12.77 -9.77 9.07
CA GLU A 124 12.10 -11.08 9.05
C GLU A 124 10.58 -10.91 8.89
N ALA A 125 9.90 -11.98 8.47
CA ALA A 125 8.48 -11.89 8.10
C ALA A 125 7.55 -11.43 9.22
N LYS A 126 7.93 -11.55 10.50
CA LYS A 126 7.12 -11.03 11.62
C LYS A 126 7.27 -9.50 11.72
N GLU A 127 8.51 -9.03 11.77
CA GLU A 127 8.87 -7.62 11.89
C GLU A 127 8.36 -6.82 10.68
N ALA A 128 8.52 -7.34 9.47
CA ALA A 128 8.01 -6.70 8.26
C ALA A 128 6.48 -6.52 8.28
N ARG A 129 5.73 -7.44 8.91
CA ARG A 129 4.27 -7.32 9.08
C ARG A 129 3.90 -6.25 10.09
N GLU A 130 4.62 -6.17 11.20
CA GLU A 130 4.42 -5.14 12.22
C GLU A 130 4.70 -3.73 11.66
N LEU A 131 5.74 -3.57 10.84
CA LEU A 131 6.05 -2.31 10.15
C LEU A 131 5.00 -1.97 9.08
N ARG A 132 4.54 -2.95 8.31
CA ARG A 132 3.44 -2.78 7.37
C ARG A 132 2.18 -2.28 8.07
N ASP A 133 1.81 -2.87 9.21
CA ASP A 133 0.57 -2.51 9.90
C ASP A 133 0.64 -1.07 10.44
N GLN A 134 1.80 -0.65 10.93
CA GLN A 134 2.06 0.75 11.30
C GLN A 134 1.97 1.69 10.09
N LEU A 135 2.57 1.32 8.96
CA LEU A 135 2.51 2.11 7.73
C LEU A 135 1.06 2.24 7.21
N TYR A 136 0.28 1.16 7.27
CA TYR A 136 -1.13 1.14 6.86
C TYR A 136 -1.99 2.00 7.79
N ALA A 137 -1.77 1.92 9.11
CA ALA A 137 -2.47 2.75 10.08
C ALA A 137 -2.22 4.25 9.80
N TRP A 138 -0.95 4.63 9.62
CA TRP A 138 -0.59 6.00 9.25
C TRP A 138 -1.22 6.42 7.92
N TYR A 139 -1.13 5.60 6.87
CA TYR A 139 -1.62 5.94 5.54
C TYR A 139 -3.13 6.23 5.52
N LYS A 140 -3.92 5.50 6.32
CA LYS A 140 -5.37 5.68 6.39
C LYS A 140 -5.76 7.01 7.05
N GLU A 141 -4.97 7.48 8.01
CA GLU A 141 -5.26 8.67 8.82
C GLU A 141 -4.57 9.94 8.30
N HIS A 142 -3.44 9.80 7.61
CA HIS A 142 -2.65 10.93 7.11
C HIS A 142 -3.34 11.67 5.96
N ALA A 143 -3.34 13.00 6.05
CA ALA A 143 -3.93 13.88 5.02
C ALA A 143 -2.91 14.15 3.91
N PHE A 144 -3.13 13.55 2.74
CA PHE A 144 -2.24 13.68 1.58
C PHE A 144 -2.75 14.71 0.57
N PRO A 145 -1.86 15.38 -0.19
CA PRO A 145 -0.40 15.40 -0.03
C PRO A 145 0.07 16.52 0.91
N THR A 146 1.09 16.27 1.72
CA THR A 146 1.80 17.33 2.47
C THR A 146 2.97 17.92 1.68
N TYR A 147 3.60 17.13 0.81
CA TYR A 147 4.69 17.57 -0.06
C TYR A 147 4.13 18.03 -1.40
N GLN A 148 4.16 19.35 -1.65
CA GLN A 148 3.51 19.97 -2.81
C GLN A 148 4.46 20.93 -3.55
N PRO A 149 5.57 20.42 -4.15
CA PRO A 149 6.62 21.27 -4.70
C PRO A 149 6.21 22.01 -5.99
N GLU A 150 5.25 21.49 -6.74
CA GLU A 150 4.86 22.02 -8.05
C GLU A 150 3.64 22.95 -7.98
N MET A 151 2.66 22.61 -7.15
CA MET A 151 1.41 23.35 -7.04
C MET A 151 0.74 23.10 -5.69
N GLU A 152 0.12 24.14 -5.13
CA GLU A 152 -0.78 23.98 -3.99
C GLU A 152 -2.08 23.27 -4.40
N SER A 153 -2.54 22.35 -3.57
CA SER A 153 -3.78 21.59 -3.72
C SER A 153 -4.36 21.22 -2.36
N VAL A 154 -5.64 20.85 -2.36
CA VAL A 154 -6.34 20.35 -1.19
C VAL A 154 -5.70 19.07 -0.68
N THR A 155 -5.82 18.82 0.62
CA THR A 155 -5.46 17.52 1.21
C THR A 155 -6.70 16.67 1.43
N THR A 156 -6.54 15.35 1.30
CA THR A 156 -7.59 14.37 1.60
C THR A 156 -7.03 13.23 2.42
N VAL A 157 -7.86 12.72 3.34
CA VAL A 157 -7.59 11.51 4.11
C VAL A 157 -8.18 10.32 3.34
N SER A 158 -7.42 9.22 3.25
CA SER A 158 -7.84 8.05 2.49
C SER A 158 -8.92 7.24 3.22
N GLY A 159 -8.74 7.01 4.53
CA GLY A 159 -9.56 6.08 5.32
C GLY A 159 -9.33 4.60 4.99
N ALA A 160 -8.76 4.29 3.82
CA ALA A 160 -8.47 2.95 3.34
C ALA A 160 -7.05 2.84 2.72
N ILE A 161 -6.58 1.62 2.44
CA ILE A 161 -5.25 1.38 1.83
C ILE A 161 -5.31 1.27 0.31
N GLU A 162 -6.51 1.22 -0.24
CA GLU A 162 -6.80 1.01 -1.63
C GLU A 162 -6.53 2.26 -2.47
N CYS A 163 -5.87 2.07 -3.60
CA CYS A 163 -5.58 3.09 -4.57
C CYS A 163 -6.86 3.74 -5.08
N ALA A 164 -7.90 2.94 -5.37
CA ALA A 164 -9.18 3.44 -5.87
C ALA A 164 -9.87 4.38 -4.87
N VAL A 165 -9.83 4.05 -3.58
CA VAL A 165 -10.41 4.90 -2.52
C VAL A 165 -9.56 6.16 -2.32
N SER A 166 -8.25 5.99 -2.12
CA SER A 166 -7.31 7.10 -1.88
C SER A 166 -7.33 8.14 -3.01
N VAL A 167 -7.17 7.67 -4.26
CA VAL A 167 -7.16 8.56 -5.43
C VAL A 167 -8.57 9.06 -5.76
N GLY A 168 -9.59 8.23 -5.55
CA GLY A 168 -10.99 8.58 -5.82
C GLY A 168 -11.50 9.70 -4.91
N ASN A 169 -11.17 9.65 -3.62
CA ASN A 169 -11.50 10.72 -2.66
C ASN A 169 -10.90 12.07 -3.11
N TYR A 170 -9.63 12.04 -3.53
CA TYR A 170 -8.96 13.24 -4.02
C TYR A 170 -9.56 13.76 -5.33
N MET A 171 -9.76 12.88 -6.31
CA MET A 171 -10.37 13.24 -7.60
C MET A 171 -11.78 13.82 -7.43
N LYS A 172 -12.58 13.27 -6.50
CA LYS A 172 -13.90 13.81 -6.15
C LYS A 172 -13.81 15.22 -5.54
N ALA A 173 -12.81 15.47 -4.70
CA ALA A 173 -12.62 16.76 -4.05
C ALA A 173 -12.15 17.86 -5.01
N THR A 174 -11.39 17.50 -6.05
CA THR A 174 -10.81 18.47 -7.00
C THR A 174 -11.54 18.55 -8.34
N GLY A 175 -12.33 17.53 -8.70
CA GLY A 175 -12.88 17.36 -10.03
C GLY A 175 -11.85 16.93 -11.09
N TYR A 176 -10.67 16.48 -10.66
CA TYR A 176 -9.63 16.01 -11.58
C TYR A 176 -9.92 14.63 -12.13
N GLU A 177 -9.53 14.42 -13.38
CA GLU A 177 -9.52 13.12 -14.01
C GLU A 177 -8.29 12.31 -13.63
N MET A 178 -8.28 11.01 -13.94
CA MET A 178 -7.10 10.19 -13.65
C MET A 178 -5.89 10.76 -14.41
N SER A 179 -5.95 11.12 -15.69
CA SER A 179 -4.76 11.65 -16.37
C SER A 179 -4.34 13.07 -15.98
N ASP A 180 -5.04 13.76 -15.08
CA ASP A 180 -4.75 15.16 -14.76
C ASP A 180 -3.36 15.35 -14.12
N PRO A 181 -2.59 16.39 -14.52
CA PRO A 181 -1.30 16.70 -13.91
C PRO A 181 -1.38 16.91 -12.40
N GLY A 182 -2.41 17.61 -11.90
CA GLY A 182 -2.59 17.81 -10.46
C GLY A 182 -2.91 16.53 -9.68
N ARG A 183 -3.53 15.55 -10.33
CA ARG A 183 -3.73 14.19 -9.79
C ARG A 183 -2.42 13.41 -9.77
N LEU A 184 -1.66 13.46 -10.87
CA LEU A 184 -0.34 12.83 -10.97
C LEU A 184 0.63 13.37 -9.93
N ALA A 185 0.70 14.70 -9.75
CA ALA A 185 1.50 15.35 -8.73
C ALA A 185 1.12 14.89 -7.31
N ARG A 186 -0.17 14.73 -7.02
CA ARG A 186 -0.63 14.16 -5.74
C ARG A 186 -0.14 12.72 -5.56
N CYS A 187 -0.23 11.86 -6.59
CA CYS A 187 0.27 10.49 -6.51
C CYS A 187 1.81 10.43 -6.38
N ALA A 188 2.54 11.37 -6.97
CA ALA A 188 3.99 11.52 -6.79
C ALA A 188 4.32 11.88 -5.34
N ALA A 189 3.62 12.85 -4.76
CA ALA A 189 3.75 13.23 -3.35
C ALA A 189 3.45 12.07 -2.40
N VAL A 190 2.34 11.35 -2.60
CA VAL A 190 2.01 10.14 -1.82
C VAL A 190 3.10 9.08 -1.94
N THR A 191 3.75 8.96 -3.09
CA THR A 191 4.88 8.04 -3.29
C THR A 191 6.07 8.42 -2.42
N GLY A 192 6.49 9.68 -2.46
CA GLY A 192 7.57 10.18 -1.61
C GLY A 192 7.24 10.10 -0.12
N GLU A 193 6.07 10.57 0.30
CA GLU A 193 5.65 10.60 1.70
C GLU A 193 5.53 9.19 2.28
N THR A 194 4.99 8.24 1.50
CA THR A 194 4.89 6.83 1.95
C THR A 194 6.28 6.19 2.08
N ALA A 195 7.19 6.46 1.15
CA ALA A 195 8.57 5.97 1.24
C ALA A 195 9.31 6.60 2.43
N ALA A 196 9.14 7.89 2.67
CA ALA A 196 9.72 8.59 3.80
C ALA A 196 9.20 8.05 5.13
N LYS A 197 7.89 7.77 5.24
CA LYS A 197 7.32 7.12 6.43
C LYS A 197 7.85 5.71 6.63
N ALA A 198 8.00 4.93 5.56
CA ALA A 198 8.60 3.60 5.65
C ALA A 198 10.04 3.66 6.18
N VAL A 199 10.83 4.65 5.73
CA VAL A 199 12.17 4.90 6.24
C VAL A 199 12.17 5.36 7.70
N GLU A 200 11.22 6.20 8.11
CA GLU A 200 11.04 6.55 9.52
C GLU A 200 10.83 5.30 10.39
N LEU A 201 9.91 4.42 9.98
CA LEU A 201 9.61 3.17 10.68
C LEU A 201 10.84 2.25 10.75
N LEU A 202 11.62 2.16 9.67
CA LEU A 202 12.87 1.38 9.65
C LEU A 202 13.95 2.02 10.54
N ASN A 203 14.13 3.34 10.48
CA ASN A 203 15.06 4.06 11.36
C ASN A 203 14.72 3.81 12.84
N ILE A 204 13.44 3.83 13.21
CA ILE A 204 12.99 3.51 14.57
C ILE A 204 13.26 2.03 14.91
N HIS A 205 12.85 1.11 14.03
CA HIS A 205 13.00 -0.33 14.24
C HIS A 205 14.45 -0.76 14.47
N PHE A 206 15.40 -0.17 13.73
CA PHE A 206 16.83 -0.44 13.85
C PHE A 206 17.56 0.48 14.85
N GLY A 207 16.83 1.30 15.62
CA GLY A 207 17.38 2.11 16.72
C GLY A 207 18.17 3.35 16.28
N PHE A 208 17.96 3.84 15.07
CA PHE A 208 18.56 5.07 14.53
C PHE A 208 17.77 6.34 14.83
N GLU A 209 16.49 6.19 15.18
CA GLU A 209 15.56 7.23 15.61
C GLU A 209 14.71 6.72 16.79
N GLU A 210 14.27 7.63 17.65
CA GLU A 210 13.30 7.31 18.69
C GLU A 210 11.89 7.40 18.10
N ALA A 211 11.00 6.48 18.51
CA ALA A 211 9.60 6.58 18.13
C ALA A 211 9.02 7.92 18.65
N PRO A 212 8.23 8.65 17.84
CA PRO A 212 7.49 9.80 18.34
C PRO A 212 6.68 9.38 19.57
N ALA A 213 6.62 10.25 20.59
CA ALA A 213 5.68 10.04 21.68
C ALA A 213 4.28 9.88 21.06
N GLU A 214 3.54 8.84 21.44
CA GLU A 214 2.13 8.69 21.04
C GLU A 214 1.41 9.97 21.48
N GLU A 215 1.07 10.84 20.52
CA GLU A 215 0.08 11.86 20.77
C GLU A 215 -1.22 11.11 21.08
N PRO A 216 -1.89 11.41 22.20
CA PRO A 216 -3.15 10.76 22.51
C PRO A 216 -4.08 10.99 21.32
N LYS A 217 -4.41 9.91 20.59
CA LYS A 217 -5.43 9.96 19.55
C LYS A 217 -6.65 10.62 20.18
N GLU A 218 -7.12 11.73 19.61
CA GLU A 218 -8.34 12.39 20.09
C GLU A 218 -9.42 11.33 20.22
N GLU A 219 -9.80 11.02 21.47
CA GLU A 219 -11.03 10.27 21.72
C GLU A 219 -12.13 11.08 21.04
N VAL A 220 -12.89 10.44 20.15
CA VAL A 220 -14.05 11.07 19.51
C VAL A 220 -14.91 11.61 20.65
N ALA A 221 -14.96 12.94 20.79
CA ALA A 221 -15.74 13.57 21.85
C ALA A 221 -17.21 13.20 21.63
N LEU A 222 -17.75 12.35 22.52
CA LEU A 222 -19.12 11.90 22.44
C LEU A 222 -20.04 12.95 23.03
N GLY A 223 -21.11 13.28 22.32
CA GLY A 223 -22.26 13.94 22.93
C GLY A 223 -22.95 13.01 23.94
N ASP A 224 -23.79 13.57 24.81
CA ASP A 224 -24.49 12.83 25.89
C ASP A 224 -25.31 11.63 25.40
N ASN A 225 -25.66 11.60 24.11
CA ASN A 225 -26.45 10.54 23.47
C ASN A 225 -25.68 9.81 22.36
N GLU A 226 -24.36 9.94 22.31
CA GLU A 226 -23.52 9.27 21.32
C GLU A 226 -22.72 8.13 21.96
N TYR A 227 -22.69 6.98 21.29
CA TYR A 227 -22.08 5.76 21.81
C TYR A 227 -21.20 5.12 20.74
N ILE A 228 -19.97 4.75 21.10
CA ILE A 228 -19.07 4.02 20.21
C ILE A 228 -19.23 2.53 20.44
N GLY A 229 -19.41 1.80 19.35
CA GLY A 229 -19.40 0.35 19.38
C GLY A 229 -18.39 -0.23 18.40
N THR A 230 -17.86 -1.41 18.76
CA THR A 230 -16.89 -2.14 17.93
C THR A 230 -17.39 -3.56 17.65
N GLY A 231 -17.33 -3.97 16.39
CA GLY A 231 -17.56 -5.34 15.96
C GLY A 231 -16.33 -5.86 15.22
N VAL A 232 -16.14 -7.18 15.20
CA VAL A 232 -14.98 -7.81 14.56
C VAL A 232 -15.45 -8.63 13.37
N SER A 233 -14.88 -8.36 12.20
CA SER A 233 -15.07 -9.13 10.99
C SER A 233 -13.94 -10.15 10.80
N ASP A 234 -14.29 -11.31 10.27
CA ASP A 234 -13.33 -12.34 9.84
C ASP A 234 -12.47 -11.90 8.65
N ILE A 235 -12.81 -10.77 8.00
CA ILE A 235 -12.11 -10.24 6.81
C ILE A 235 -11.21 -9.05 7.20
N GLY A 236 -11.82 -7.94 7.64
CA GLY A 236 -11.15 -6.66 7.88
C GLY A 236 -10.81 -6.36 9.35
N GLY A 237 -11.09 -7.29 10.27
CA GLY A 237 -10.92 -7.06 11.70
C GLY A 237 -11.94 -6.05 12.24
N ASP A 238 -11.48 -5.10 13.06
CA ASP A 238 -12.37 -4.16 13.75
C ASP A 238 -13.14 -3.24 12.80
N VAL A 239 -14.46 -3.16 13.03
CA VAL A 239 -15.39 -2.18 12.48
C VAL A 239 -15.90 -1.33 13.64
N LYS A 240 -15.65 -0.03 13.60
CA LYS A 240 -16.09 0.92 14.63
C LYS A 240 -17.21 1.80 14.10
N VAL A 241 -18.25 1.98 14.91
CA VAL A 241 -19.36 2.88 14.62
C VAL A 241 -19.63 3.83 15.77
N LYS A 242 -20.21 4.99 15.44
CA LYS A 242 -20.85 5.89 16.39
C LYS A 242 -22.35 5.86 16.18
N VAL A 243 -23.09 5.54 17.23
CA VAL A 243 -24.55 5.56 17.24
C VAL A 243 -25.01 6.80 18.01
N THR A 244 -25.85 7.62 17.40
CA THR A 244 -26.48 8.78 18.04
C THR A 244 -27.94 8.47 18.36
N MET A 245 -28.33 8.65 19.61
CA MET A 245 -29.70 8.48 20.09
C MET A 245 -30.46 9.81 20.17
N ASP A 246 -31.74 9.81 19.83
CA ASP A 246 -32.71 10.88 20.09
C ASP A 246 -33.79 10.33 21.04
N GLY A 247 -33.54 10.50 22.34
CA GLY A 247 -34.26 9.78 23.38
C GLY A 247 -34.10 8.28 23.21
N ASP A 248 -35.21 7.59 23.06
CA ASP A 248 -35.34 6.14 22.88
C ASP A 248 -35.25 5.70 21.41
N LYS A 249 -34.91 6.61 20.49
CA LYS A 249 -34.76 6.31 19.05
C LYS A 249 -33.31 6.38 18.58
N ILE A 250 -32.94 5.45 17.69
CA ILE A 250 -31.69 5.48 16.92
C ILE A 250 -31.84 6.57 15.84
N ALA A 251 -31.12 7.68 15.98
CA ALA A 251 -31.20 8.81 15.06
C ALA A 251 -30.17 8.71 13.93
N LYS A 252 -28.96 8.23 14.25
CA LYS A 252 -27.84 8.18 13.30
C LYS A 252 -26.87 7.05 13.63
N ILE A 253 -26.25 6.49 12.59
CA ILE A 253 -25.14 5.55 12.70
C ILE A 253 -24.06 6.03 11.74
N ASP A 254 -22.90 6.41 12.27
CA ASP A 254 -21.72 6.80 11.51
C ASP A 254 -20.68 5.68 11.58
N VAL A 255 -20.18 5.22 10.45
CA VAL A 255 -19.04 4.28 10.41
C VAL A 255 -17.76 5.08 10.58
N LEU A 256 -17.03 4.83 11.67
CA LEU A 256 -15.82 5.57 12.01
C LEU A 256 -14.57 4.98 11.37
N SER A 257 -14.45 3.65 11.33
CA SER A 257 -13.30 2.97 10.74
C SER A 257 -13.61 1.50 10.41
N HIS A 258 -13.05 0.99 9.32
CA HIS A 258 -13.03 -0.43 8.96
C HIS A 258 -11.82 -0.75 8.06
N ASN A 259 -11.49 -2.04 7.89
CA ASN A 259 -10.53 -2.51 6.85
C ASN A 259 -11.15 -3.56 5.92
N GLU A 260 -12.47 -3.48 5.75
CA GLU A 260 -13.22 -4.36 4.86
C GLU A 260 -12.90 -4.12 3.38
N THR A 261 -13.25 -5.09 2.54
CA THR A 261 -12.90 -5.07 1.12
C THR A 261 -13.74 -4.05 0.35
N SER A 262 -13.11 -2.94 -0.05
CA SER A 262 -13.73 -1.89 -0.88
C SER A 262 -14.47 -2.46 -2.09
N GLY A 263 -15.68 -1.96 -2.37
CA GLY A 263 -16.54 -2.43 -3.46
C GLY A 263 -17.33 -3.71 -3.17
N ILE A 264 -16.88 -4.54 -2.21
CA ILE A 264 -17.63 -5.72 -1.74
C ILE A 264 -18.43 -5.35 -0.50
N SER A 265 -17.82 -4.62 0.44
CA SER A 265 -18.45 -4.24 1.71
C SER A 265 -19.38 -3.03 1.61
N ASP A 266 -19.25 -2.21 0.57
CA ASP A 266 -19.97 -0.94 0.43
C ASP A 266 -21.50 -1.10 0.58
N PRO A 267 -22.15 -2.12 -0.02
CA PRO A 267 -23.58 -2.35 0.19
C PRO A 267 -23.96 -2.57 1.65
N ALA A 268 -23.10 -3.19 2.47
CA ALA A 268 -23.38 -3.37 3.90
C ALA A 268 -23.28 -2.05 4.66
N PHE A 269 -22.26 -1.23 4.39
CA PHE A 269 -22.12 0.09 5.03
C PHE A 269 -23.18 1.10 4.61
N GLU A 270 -23.84 0.91 3.46
CA GLU A 270 -24.97 1.73 3.02
C GLU A 270 -26.32 1.22 3.56
N GLN A 271 -26.59 -0.10 3.43
CA GLN A 271 -27.93 -0.65 3.65
C GLN A 271 -28.21 -1.00 5.11
N ILE A 272 -27.21 -1.52 5.85
CA ILE A 272 -27.42 -1.95 7.24
C ILE A 272 -27.73 -0.76 8.16
N PRO A 273 -26.99 0.37 8.13
CA PRO A 273 -27.33 1.53 8.95
C PRO A 273 -28.75 2.05 8.67
N ALA A 274 -29.15 2.10 7.40
CA ALA A 274 -30.48 2.52 6.99
C ALA A 274 -31.57 1.57 7.52
N ALA A 275 -31.38 0.26 7.38
CA ALA A 275 -32.30 -0.76 7.87
C ALA A 275 -32.45 -0.73 9.39
N ILE A 276 -31.36 -0.52 10.14
CA ILE A 276 -31.40 -0.43 11.60
C ILE A 276 -32.16 0.82 12.04
N ILE A 277 -31.92 1.97 11.40
CA ILE A 277 -32.65 3.21 11.71
C ILE A 277 -34.13 3.08 11.35
N GLU A 278 -34.49 2.42 10.24
CA GLU A 278 -35.87 2.18 9.88
C GLU A 278 -36.58 1.21 10.86
N ALA A 279 -35.92 0.11 11.20
CA ALA A 279 -36.46 -0.90 12.11
C ALA A 279 -36.41 -0.48 13.59
N GLN A 280 -35.59 0.52 13.93
CA GLN A 280 -35.22 0.87 15.30
C GLN A 280 -34.71 -0.34 16.09
N SER A 281 -34.00 -1.24 15.41
CA SER A 281 -33.48 -2.49 15.95
C SER A 281 -32.24 -2.93 15.18
N ALA A 282 -31.26 -3.49 15.88
CA ALA A 282 -30.07 -4.08 15.27
C ALA A 282 -30.29 -5.53 14.78
N ASP A 283 -31.51 -6.06 14.89
CA ASP A 283 -31.89 -7.37 14.36
C ASP A 283 -32.39 -7.24 12.92
N VAL A 284 -31.46 -6.93 12.01
CA VAL A 284 -31.71 -6.80 10.57
C VAL A 284 -30.99 -7.90 9.79
N ASP A 285 -31.48 -8.17 8.58
CA ASP A 285 -30.87 -9.15 7.69
C ASP A 285 -29.53 -8.65 7.14
N VAL A 286 -28.60 -9.59 6.96
CA VAL A 286 -27.30 -9.33 6.32
C VAL A 286 -27.45 -9.05 4.82
N VAL A 287 -26.55 -8.23 4.27
CA VAL A 287 -26.53 -7.97 2.83
C VAL A 287 -25.83 -9.11 2.09
N ALA A 288 -26.49 -9.67 1.08
CA ALA A 288 -25.92 -10.74 0.26
C ALA A 288 -24.62 -10.28 -0.43
N GLY A 289 -23.57 -11.10 -0.33
CA GLY A 289 -22.24 -10.76 -0.85
C GLY A 289 -21.36 -9.96 0.11
N ALA A 290 -21.93 -9.39 1.18
CA ALA A 290 -21.23 -8.63 2.22
C ALA A 290 -21.57 -9.16 3.63
N THR A 291 -21.76 -10.48 3.76
CA THR A 291 -22.26 -11.12 4.99
C THR A 291 -21.35 -10.85 6.20
N LYS A 292 -20.03 -11.04 6.06
CA LYS A 292 -19.08 -10.85 7.17
C LYS A 292 -18.97 -9.39 7.61
N THR A 293 -18.95 -8.47 6.65
CA THR A 293 -19.05 -7.04 6.91
C THR A 293 -20.36 -6.69 7.62
N SER A 294 -21.48 -7.26 7.17
CA SER A 294 -22.81 -7.02 7.77
C SER A 294 -22.87 -7.52 9.21
N GLU A 295 -22.39 -8.74 9.47
CA GLU A 295 -22.30 -9.33 10.82
C GLU A 295 -21.47 -8.45 11.76
N ALA A 296 -20.29 -8.00 11.33
CA ALA A 296 -19.43 -7.14 12.13
C ALA A 296 -20.05 -5.76 12.39
N LEU A 297 -20.68 -5.16 11.37
CA LEU A 297 -21.35 -3.86 11.51
C LEU A 297 -22.55 -3.94 12.45
N ILE A 298 -23.38 -4.98 12.34
CA ILE A 298 -24.48 -5.24 13.26
C ILE A 298 -23.96 -5.44 14.69
N ALA A 299 -22.88 -6.22 14.85
CA ALA A 299 -22.26 -6.41 16.16
C ALA A 299 -21.75 -5.08 16.75
N ALA A 300 -21.12 -4.24 15.94
CA ALA A 300 -20.66 -2.91 16.37
C ALA A 300 -21.82 -2.03 16.84
N VAL A 301 -22.95 -2.02 16.11
CA VAL A 301 -24.13 -1.27 16.53
C VAL A 301 -24.74 -1.83 17.81
N LYS A 302 -24.83 -3.17 17.96
CA LYS A 302 -25.30 -3.81 19.20
C LYS A 302 -24.43 -3.45 20.40
N ASP A 303 -23.12 -3.43 20.21
CA ASP A 303 -22.16 -3.02 21.24
C ASP A 303 -22.37 -1.56 21.67
N ALA A 304 -22.58 -0.64 20.71
CA ALA A 304 -22.92 0.75 21.01
C ALA A 304 -24.26 0.87 21.76
N LEU A 305 -25.30 0.17 21.31
CA LEU A 305 -26.63 0.20 21.93
C LEU A 305 -26.64 -0.39 23.35
N SER A 306 -25.72 -1.32 23.66
CA SER A 306 -25.59 -1.88 25.01
C SER A 306 -25.15 -0.86 26.06
N GLN A 307 -24.63 0.28 25.63
CA GLN A 307 -24.15 1.37 26.49
C GLN A 307 -25.21 2.46 26.74
N VAL A 308 -26.33 2.42 26.02
CA VAL A 308 -27.45 3.35 26.21
C VAL A 308 -28.05 3.12 27.61
N LYS A 309 -28.23 4.21 28.37
CA LYS A 309 -28.69 4.19 29.76
C LYS A 309 -30.20 4.28 29.92
#